data_AF-A0A452I3A2-F1
#
_entry.id   AF-A0A452I3A2-F1
#
_cell.length_a   1.000
_cell.length_b   1.000
_cell.length_c   1.000
_cell.angle_alpha   90.00
_cell.angle_beta   90.00
_cell.angle_gamma   90.00
#
_symmetry.space_group_name_H-M   'P 1'
#
loop_
_entity.id
_entity.type
_entity.pdbx_description
1 polymer ?
#
loop_
_entity_poly.entity_id
_entity_poly.type
_entity_poly.pdbx_seq_one_letter_code
_entity_poly.pdbx_strand_id
1 'polypeptide(L)'
;MLTIKLPQIFRVHQVPRIFWEDGIISGYRHPKSSALDCILSSFQMTNETVNIWTHFLPTWYFVWRFLVLSSSLDFCRDAYNWPFLVYMLLVCLYPFTSSCAHTFSTMSTHARHICYFFDYGALSLYSLGCAFTYGAYAMPDRWVNSTLHHYFVPMAAFNSFICTSLSCYSRFPELECPRLSKVLRTTAFVYPFVYDNIPLFYRLLFCVGDGCTWNDATAGYFYHLFFALLTGFLFASHLPERLAPGRFDYIGHSHQLFHICAVVGTHFQLEAVLSDVRSRQAWLSTQAPAPAFSATFGTVSLALLGNLLIIGGFTVALLRWPGGSSILQSTHLRHRQPGPAGEPAHHRGFHCGPATLAGWLLHPAEHRARGGPSQGAVMPTHPPPETAALSIKSLFRLPPSDLSKEKSIVPSQVMPVEGSHCGTFLISALLSH
;
A
#
# COMPACT_ATOMS: atom_id res chain seq x y z
N MET A 1 -13.66 36.01 18.34
CA MET A 1 -12.83 35.37 17.29
C MET A 1 -12.18 34.15 17.92
N LEU A 2 -12.57 32.94 17.53
CA LEU A 2 -11.84 31.73 17.89
C LEU A 2 -10.54 31.72 17.09
N THR A 3 -9.44 32.15 17.70
CA THR A 3 -8.11 32.03 17.09
C THR A 3 -7.72 30.56 17.15
N ILE A 4 -8.00 29.79 16.09
CA ILE A 4 -7.55 28.40 15.99
C ILE A 4 -6.03 28.42 15.96
N LYS A 5 -5.40 28.07 17.08
CA LYS A 5 -3.95 27.98 17.18
C LYS A 5 -3.51 26.68 16.50
N LEU A 6 -2.94 26.81 15.30
CA LEU A 6 -2.39 25.66 14.59
C LEU A 6 -1.22 25.03 15.37
N PRO A 7 -1.09 23.69 15.34
CA PRO A 7 0.04 23.00 15.97
C PRO A 7 1.41 23.51 15.49
N GLN A 8 2.39 23.48 16.39
CA GLN A 8 3.78 23.80 16.03
C GLN A 8 4.37 22.70 15.14
N ILE A 9 5.12 23.09 14.12
CA ILE A 9 5.90 22.18 13.25
C ILE A 9 7.35 22.09 13.70
N PHE A 10 7.96 20.93 13.46
CA PHE A 10 9.27 20.53 13.95
C PHE A 10 10.23 20.17 12.82
N ARG A 11 11.52 20.25 13.11
CA ARG A 11 12.60 19.69 12.29
C ARG A 11 12.95 18.28 12.75
N VAL A 12 13.56 17.49 11.87
CA VAL A 12 13.90 16.08 12.08
C VAL A 12 14.65 15.81 13.39
N HIS A 13 15.59 16.69 13.79
CA HIS A 13 16.36 16.52 15.04
C HIS A 13 15.53 16.77 16.32
N GLN A 14 14.34 17.36 16.20
CA GLN A 14 13.45 17.64 17.33
C GLN A 14 12.44 16.50 17.56
N VAL A 15 12.36 15.52 16.65
CA VAL A 15 11.45 14.37 16.77
C VAL A 15 12.23 13.07 16.94
N PRO A 16 11.69 12.06 17.64
CA PRO A 16 12.34 10.76 17.80
C PRO A 16 12.57 10.07 16.45
N ARG A 17 13.64 9.29 16.37
CA ARG A 17 14.10 8.61 15.14
C ARG A 17 13.03 7.74 14.45
N ILE A 18 12.08 7.20 15.22
CA ILE A 18 10.99 6.35 14.70
C ILE A 18 9.98 7.11 13.81
N PHE A 19 9.98 8.44 13.87
CA PHE A 19 9.16 9.31 13.02
C PHE A 19 9.93 9.85 11.83
N TRP A 20 11.24 9.58 11.71
CA TRP A 20 12.05 10.12 10.63
C TRP A 20 11.66 9.46 9.30
N GLU A 21 11.70 10.26 8.25
CA GLU A 21 11.48 9.83 6.87
C GLU A 21 12.75 10.17 6.08
N ASP A 22 13.16 9.29 5.18
CA ASP A 22 14.41 9.46 4.44
C ASP A 22 14.34 10.73 3.56
N GLY A 23 15.35 11.59 3.64
CA GLY A 23 15.42 12.82 2.83
C GLY A 23 14.54 13.99 3.31
N ILE A 24 13.75 13.81 4.38
CA ILE A 24 12.86 14.84 4.94
C ILE A 24 13.50 15.50 6.18
N ILE A 25 13.59 16.82 6.19
CA ILE A 25 14.32 17.59 7.24
C ILE A 25 13.37 18.41 8.13
N SER A 26 12.22 18.84 7.61
CA SER A 26 11.28 19.73 8.28
C SER A 26 9.82 19.37 8.01
N GLY A 27 8.89 20.04 8.68
CA GLY A 27 7.45 19.82 8.51
C GLY A 27 6.85 18.75 9.42
N TYR A 28 7.63 18.20 10.37
CA TYR A 28 7.16 17.15 11.28
C TYR A 28 6.14 17.68 12.29
N ARG A 29 5.14 16.86 12.61
CA ARG A 29 4.16 17.12 13.66
C ARG A 29 4.66 16.58 15.01
N HIS A 30 4.09 17.09 16.10
CA HIS A 30 4.50 16.67 17.45
C HIS A 30 4.20 15.17 17.68
N PRO A 31 5.15 14.35 18.17
CA PRO A 31 4.97 12.90 18.41
C PRO A 31 3.95 12.47 19.48
N LYS A 32 3.27 13.44 20.08
CA LYS A 32 2.22 13.27 21.11
C LYS A 32 1.04 14.19 20.83
N SER A 33 0.71 14.39 19.56
CA SER A 33 -0.44 15.20 19.15
C SER A 33 -1.74 14.60 19.70
N SER A 34 -2.67 15.43 20.15
CA SER A 34 -4.03 14.95 20.41
C SER A 34 -4.72 14.55 19.10
N ALA A 35 -5.82 13.79 19.18
CA ALA A 35 -6.61 13.45 17.98
C ALA A 35 -7.09 14.71 17.25
N LEU A 36 -7.48 15.75 18.01
CA LEU A 36 -7.88 17.04 17.45
C LEU A 36 -6.71 17.73 16.75
N ASP A 37 -5.51 17.75 17.34
CA ASP A 37 -4.32 18.30 16.70
C ASP A 37 -4.00 17.58 15.38
N CYS A 38 -4.20 16.25 15.33
CA CYS A 38 -4.00 15.46 14.12
C CYS A 38 -4.98 15.89 13.00
N ILE A 39 -6.27 16.03 13.32
CA ILE A 39 -7.29 16.49 12.37
C ILE A 39 -6.96 17.91 11.90
N LEU A 40 -6.69 18.85 12.81
CA LEU A 40 -6.34 20.22 12.47
C LEU A 40 -5.07 20.30 11.63
N SER A 41 -4.08 19.45 11.91
CA SER A 41 -2.82 19.39 11.13
C SER A 41 -3.02 18.96 9.68
N SER A 42 -4.13 18.28 9.36
CA SER A 42 -4.47 17.93 7.98
C SER A 42 -4.75 19.17 7.13
N PHE A 43 -5.11 20.30 7.76
CA PHE A 43 -5.34 21.59 7.10
C PHE A 43 -4.16 22.56 7.25
N GLN A 44 -3.04 22.10 7.83
CA GLN A 44 -1.79 22.83 7.92
C GLN A 44 -0.78 22.22 6.96
N MET A 45 0.15 23.00 6.42
CA MET A 45 1.25 22.44 5.61
C MET A 45 2.28 21.76 6.52
N THR A 46 2.32 20.43 6.44
CA THR A 46 3.22 19.51 7.14
C THR A 46 3.82 18.54 6.12
N ASN A 47 4.80 17.73 6.53
CA ASN A 47 5.38 16.70 5.66
C ASN A 47 4.38 15.56 5.31
N GLU A 48 3.23 15.53 5.97
CA GLU A 48 2.21 14.48 5.82
C GLU A 48 0.94 14.99 5.16
N THR A 49 0.80 16.30 4.97
CA THR A 49 -0.44 16.92 4.48
C THR A 49 -0.83 16.37 3.12
N VAL A 50 0.09 16.38 2.15
CA VAL A 50 -0.21 15.82 0.83
C VAL A 50 -0.38 14.30 0.90
N ASN A 51 0.32 13.57 1.77
CA ASN A 51 0.09 12.12 1.97
C ASN A 51 -1.36 11.84 2.40
N ILE A 52 -1.90 12.65 3.32
CA ILE A 52 -3.29 12.58 3.79
C ILE A 52 -4.25 12.87 2.63
N TRP A 53 -4.11 14.03 1.98
CA TRP A 53 -5.07 14.47 0.95
C TRP A 53 -5.04 13.63 -0.32
N THR A 54 -3.88 13.09 -0.71
CA THR A 54 -3.74 12.22 -1.89
C THR A 54 -4.46 10.90 -1.76
N HIS A 55 -4.85 10.48 -0.55
CA HIS A 55 -5.73 9.32 -0.34
C HIS A 55 -7.12 9.72 0.16
N PHE A 56 -7.26 10.83 0.89
CA PHE A 56 -8.56 11.34 1.34
C PHE A 56 -9.48 11.72 0.16
N LEU A 57 -9.00 12.51 -0.81
CA LEU A 57 -9.84 12.90 -1.96
C LEU A 57 -10.21 11.70 -2.83
N PRO A 58 -9.28 10.79 -3.17
CA PRO A 58 -9.62 9.60 -3.94
C PRO A 58 -10.57 8.64 -3.24
N THR A 59 -10.57 8.58 -1.90
CA THR A 59 -11.59 7.83 -1.14
C THR A 59 -12.98 8.29 -1.56
N TRP A 60 -13.25 9.59 -1.53
CA TRP A 60 -14.56 10.13 -1.92
C TRP A 60 -14.85 9.98 -3.41
N TYR A 61 -13.83 10.06 -4.26
CA TYR A 61 -13.97 9.73 -5.68
C TYR A 61 -14.44 8.29 -5.88
N PHE A 62 -13.83 7.30 -5.22
CA PHE A 62 -14.22 5.90 -5.36
C PHE A 62 -15.58 5.60 -4.72
N VAL A 63 -15.91 6.25 -3.60
CA VAL A 63 -17.25 6.19 -2.99
C VAL A 63 -18.29 6.74 -3.98
N TRP A 64 -18.04 7.91 -4.58
CA TRP A 64 -18.93 8.46 -5.59
C TRP A 64 -19.09 7.51 -6.78
N ARG A 65 -18.00 6.94 -7.29
CA ARG A 65 -18.05 5.93 -8.36
C ARG A 65 -18.85 4.71 -7.96
N PHE A 66 -18.71 4.23 -6.72
CA PHE A 66 -19.48 3.11 -6.19
C PHE A 66 -20.98 3.42 -6.15
N LEU A 67 -21.37 4.62 -5.70
CA LEU A 67 -22.77 5.05 -5.65
C LEU A 67 -23.37 5.21 -7.06
N VAL A 68 -22.61 5.72 -8.03
CA VAL A 68 -23.06 5.81 -9.42
C VAL A 68 -23.20 4.42 -10.04
N LEU A 69 -22.29 3.49 -9.73
CA LEU A 69 -22.37 2.14 -10.27
C LEU A 69 -23.48 1.31 -9.62
N SER A 70 -23.80 1.53 -8.33
CA SER A 70 -24.89 0.83 -7.65
C SER A 70 -26.28 1.25 -8.12
N SER A 71 -26.42 2.39 -8.82
CA SER A 71 -27.66 2.74 -9.51
C SER A 71 -27.83 2.04 -10.87
N SER A 72 -26.73 1.53 -11.44
CA SER A 72 -26.70 0.91 -12.77
C SER A 72 -26.52 -0.62 -12.73
N LEU A 73 -25.86 -1.15 -11.70
CA LEU A 73 -25.58 -2.56 -11.50
C LEU A 73 -26.37 -3.10 -10.30
N ASP A 74 -27.03 -4.25 -10.45
CA ASP A 74 -27.72 -4.90 -9.34
C ASP A 74 -26.74 -5.71 -8.50
N PHE A 75 -26.24 -5.10 -7.42
CA PHE A 75 -25.34 -5.77 -6.48
C PHE A 75 -26.06 -6.70 -5.49
N CYS A 76 -27.39 -6.63 -5.40
CA CYS A 76 -28.15 -7.37 -4.41
C CYS A 76 -28.61 -8.73 -4.96
N ARG A 77 -29.14 -8.74 -6.18
CA ARG A 77 -29.80 -9.93 -6.77
C ARG A 77 -28.96 -10.60 -7.83
N ASP A 78 -28.12 -9.86 -8.54
CA ASP A 78 -27.30 -10.40 -9.60
C ASP A 78 -25.94 -10.85 -9.07
N ALA A 79 -25.80 -12.17 -8.90
CA ALA A 79 -24.58 -12.81 -8.43
C ALA A 79 -23.37 -12.56 -9.34
N TYR A 80 -23.60 -12.24 -10.62
CA TYR A 80 -22.53 -11.85 -11.55
C TYR A 80 -21.74 -10.64 -11.05
N ASN A 81 -22.39 -9.71 -10.33
CA ASN A 81 -21.79 -8.46 -9.88
C ASN A 81 -21.13 -8.53 -8.48
N TRP A 82 -21.26 -9.65 -7.74
CA TRP A 82 -20.72 -9.76 -6.38
C TRP A 82 -19.18 -9.63 -6.29
N PRO A 83 -18.38 -10.23 -7.19
CA PRO A 83 -16.92 -10.01 -7.18
C PRO A 83 -16.56 -8.53 -7.36
N PHE A 84 -17.28 -7.82 -8.24
CA PHE A 84 -17.10 -6.39 -8.43
C PHE A 84 -17.54 -5.56 -7.20
N LEU A 85 -18.64 -5.95 -6.52
CA LEU A 85 -19.05 -5.33 -5.26
C LEU A 85 -17.93 -5.43 -4.20
N VAL A 86 -17.35 -6.62 -4.01
CA VAL A 86 -16.25 -6.83 -3.06
C VAL A 86 -15.07 -5.91 -3.40
N TYR A 87 -14.68 -5.85 -4.67
CA TYR A 87 -13.63 -4.94 -5.14
C TYR A 87 -13.94 -3.47 -4.84
N MET A 88 -15.15 -2.99 -5.16
CA MET A 88 -15.55 -1.60 -4.91
C MET A 88 -15.48 -1.22 -3.43
N LEU A 89 -15.92 -2.11 -2.53
CA LEU A 89 -15.82 -1.89 -1.08
C LEU A 89 -14.36 -1.76 -0.62
N LEU A 90 -13.47 -2.61 -1.15
CA LEU A 90 -12.05 -2.63 -0.77
C LEU A 90 -11.26 -1.47 -1.40
N VAL A 91 -11.63 -1.02 -2.60
CA VAL A 91 -11.10 0.20 -3.24
C VAL A 91 -11.50 1.45 -2.47
N CYS A 92 -12.68 1.49 -1.84
CA CYS A 92 -13.05 2.59 -0.95
C CYS A 92 -12.28 2.53 0.38
N LEU A 93 -12.03 1.30 0.89
CA LEU A 93 -11.42 1.08 2.19
C LEU A 93 -9.94 1.45 2.24
N TYR A 94 -9.11 0.98 1.29
CA TYR A 94 -7.65 1.16 1.40
C TYR A 94 -7.18 2.61 1.44
N PRO A 95 -7.65 3.55 0.58
CA PRO A 95 -7.17 4.92 0.64
C PRO A 95 -7.70 5.62 1.89
N PHE A 96 -8.92 5.26 2.35
CA PHE A 96 -9.46 5.80 3.59
C PHE A 96 -8.61 5.43 4.80
N THR A 97 -8.29 4.13 4.93
CA THR A 97 -7.46 3.63 6.03
C THR A 97 -6.06 4.22 5.99
N SER A 98 -5.47 4.36 4.80
CA SER A 98 -4.16 5.00 4.61
C SER A 98 -4.17 6.48 5.01
N SER A 99 -5.18 7.25 4.57
CA SER A 99 -5.36 8.65 4.98
C SER A 99 -5.49 8.78 6.50
N CYS A 100 -6.29 7.90 7.13
CA CYS A 100 -6.40 7.84 8.59
C CYS A 100 -5.04 7.53 9.25
N ALA A 101 -4.27 6.59 8.69
CA ALA A 101 -2.98 6.21 9.25
C ALA A 101 -1.99 7.39 9.22
N HIS A 102 -1.87 8.08 8.09
CA HIS A 102 -1.07 9.28 7.98
C HIS A 102 -1.58 10.39 8.90
N THR A 103 -2.89 10.54 9.08
CA THR A 103 -3.47 11.55 9.99
C THR A 103 -3.09 11.29 11.45
N PHE A 104 -3.33 10.08 11.96
CA PHE A 104 -3.23 9.76 13.39
C PHE A 104 -1.90 9.15 13.83
N SER A 105 -0.97 8.89 12.90
CA SER A 105 0.34 8.29 13.22
C SER A 105 1.20 9.10 14.21
N THR A 106 0.90 10.38 14.42
CA THR A 106 1.68 11.27 15.31
C THR A 106 1.12 11.35 16.72
N MET A 107 0.05 10.62 17.05
CA MET A 107 -0.53 10.62 18.40
C MET A 107 0.38 9.96 19.44
N SER A 108 1.08 8.90 19.05
CA SER A 108 2.09 8.21 19.86
C SER A 108 2.88 7.23 19.01
N THR A 109 3.97 6.70 19.55
CA THR A 109 4.71 5.60 18.91
C THR A 109 3.87 4.34 18.72
N HIS A 110 2.98 4.02 19.67
CA HIS A 110 2.04 2.90 19.55
C HIS A 110 0.99 3.16 18.47
N ALA A 111 0.39 4.35 18.47
CA ALA A 111 -0.59 4.75 17.46
C ALA A 111 0.00 4.69 16.06
N ARG A 112 1.25 5.13 15.86
CA ARG A 112 1.98 5.01 14.58
C ARG A 112 1.97 3.58 14.04
N HIS A 113 2.34 2.61 14.87
CA HIS A 113 2.39 1.20 14.45
C HIS A 113 0.99 0.66 14.15
N ILE A 114 0.03 0.88 15.05
CA ILE A 114 -1.34 0.38 14.89
C ILE A 114 -1.97 0.96 13.62
N CYS A 115 -1.83 2.26 13.39
CA CYS A 115 -2.27 2.95 12.18
C CYS A 115 -1.71 2.29 10.92
N TYR A 116 -0.39 2.06 10.87
CA TYR A 116 0.23 1.42 9.71
C TYR A 116 -0.08 -0.08 9.59
N PHE A 117 -0.39 -0.79 10.69
CA PHE A 117 -0.89 -2.17 10.61
C PHE A 117 -2.25 -2.22 9.89
N PHE A 118 -3.15 -1.28 10.20
CA PHE A 118 -4.41 -1.15 9.49
C PHE A 118 -4.22 -0.75 8.03
N ASP A 119 -3.32 0.19 7.75
CA ASP A 119 -2.98 0.59 6.38
C ASP A 119 -2.50 -0.60 5.53
N TYR A 120 -1.54 -1.36 6.04
CA TYR A 120 -1.03 -2.56 5.36
C TYR A 120 -2.10 -3.65 5.19
N GLY A 121 -2.94 -3.85 6.21
CA GLY A 121 -4.06 -4.78 6.12
C GLY A 121 -5.10 -4.38 5.07
N ALA A 122 -5.41 -3.09 4.96
CA ALA A 122 -6.34 -2.59 3.96
C ALA A 122 -5.78 -2.72 2.54
N LEU A 123 -4.48 -2.46 2.34
CA LEU A 123 -3.80 -2.69 1.07
C LEU A 123 -3.76 -4.19 0.69
N SER A 124 -3.56 -5.06 1.67
CA SER A 124 -3.63 -6.52 1.52
C SER A 124 -5.02 -6.99 1.07
N LEU A 125 -6.08 -6.45 1.67
CA LEU A 125 -7.45 -6.73 1.26
C LEU A 125 -7.76 -6.17 -0.13
N TYR A 126 -7.28 -4.97 -0.48
CA TYR A 126 -7.41 -4.44 -1.83
C TYR A 126 -6.81 -5.40 -2.89
N SER A 127 -5.65 -6.01 -2.62
CA SER A 127 -5.09 -7.08 -3.47
C SER A 127 -6.09 -8.23 -3.67
N LEU A 128 -6.71 -8.73 -2.59
CA LEU A 128 -7.76 -9.75 -2.68
C LEU A 128 -8.95 -9.28 -3.54
N GLY A 129 -9.37 -8.02 -3.42
CA GLY A 129 -10.40 -7.44 -4.30
C GLY A 129 -10.02 -7.48 -5.79
N CYS A 130 -8.74 -7.22 -6.10
CA CYS A 130 -8.21 -7.37 -7.46
C CYS A 130 -8.32 -8.82 -7.92
N ALA A 131 -7.94 -9.79 -7.08
CA ALA A 131 -8.06 -11.20 -7.42
C ALA A 131 -9.52 -11.63 -7.68
N PHE A 132 -10.49 -11.12 -6.92
CA PHE A 132 -11.92 -11.37 -7.18
C PHE A 132 -12.34 -10.92 -8.57
N THR A 133 -12.00 -9.69 -8.95
CA THR A 133 -12.39 -9.13 -10.26
C THR A 133 -11.61 -9.76 -11.40
N TYR A 134 -10.32 -10.07 -11.21
CA TYR A 134 -9.53 -10.73 -12.24
C TYR A 134 -9.92 -12.19 -12.44
N GLY A 135 -10.23 -12.91 -11.35
CA GLY A 135 -10.81 -14.24 -11.41
C GLY A 135 -12.13 -14.26 -12.18
N ALA A 136 -13.05 -13.36 -11.83
CA ALA A 136 -14.39 -13.34 -12.40
C ALA A 136 -14.46 -12.80 -13.84
N TYR A 137 -13.70 -11.74 -14.16
CA TYR A 137 -13.91 -10.98 -15.40
C TYR A 137 -12.68 -10.88 -16.30
N ALA A 138 -11.47 -10.92 -15.74
CA ALA A 138 -10.25 -10.70 -16.52
C ALA A 138 -9.50 -11.99 -16.90
N MET A 139 -9.94 -13.15 -16.39
CA MET A 139 -9.32 -14.45 -16.62
C MET A 139 -9.29 -14.79 -18.13
N PRO A 140 -8.15 -15.26 -18.68
CA PRO A 140 -8.07 -15.73 -20.06
C PRO A 140 -9.10 -16.83 -20.35
N ASP A 141 -9.68 -16.83 -21.55
CA ASP A 141 -10.76 -17.76 -21.92
C ASP A 141 -10.38 -19.23 -21.68
N ARG A 142 -9.14 -19.60 -22.01
CA ARG A 142 -8.61 -20.97 -21.85
C ARG A 142 -8.45 -21.40 -20.39
N TRP A 143 -8.45 -20.46 -19.45
CA TRP A 143 -8.27 -20.74 -18.02
C TRP A 143 -9.59 -20.73 -17.27
N VAL A 144 -10.67 -20.23 -17.85
CA VAL A 144 -12.01 -20.30 -17.25
C VAL A 144 -12.37 -21.77 -16.99
N ASN A 145 -12.95 -22.03 -15.82
CA ASN A 145 -13.21 -23.37 -15.23
C ASN A 145 -12.00 -24.33 -15.10
N SER A 146 -10.77 -23.86 -15.30
CA SER A 146 -9.58 -24.66 -15.01
C SER A 146 -9.33 -24.78 -13.50
N THR A 147 -8.48 -25.73 -13.10
CA THR A 147 -8.00 -25.85 -11.72
C THR A 147 -7.35 -24.55 -11.22
N LEU A 148 -6.60 -23.85 -12.09
CA LEU A 148 -5.99 -22.56 -11.74
C LEU A 148 -7.07 -21.54 -11.37
N HIS A 149 -8.14 -21.45 -12.16
CA HIS A 149 -9.23 -20.51 -11.90
C HIS A 149 -9.94 -20.80 -10.58
N HIS A 150 -10.21 -22.08 -10.27
CA HIS A 150 -10.88 -22.45 -9.02
C HIS A 150 -10.07 -22.11 -7.76
N TYR A 151 -8.73 -22.23 -7.81
CA TYR A 151 -7.88 -21.93 -6.66
C TYR A 151 -7.37 -20.48 -6.61
N PHE A 152 -7.61 -19.68 -7.65
CA PHE A 152 -7.07 -18.33 -7.78
C PHE A 152 -7.46 -17.42 -6.60
N VAL A 153 -8.75 -17.26 -6.34
CA VAL A 153 -9.25 -16.40 -5.25
C VAL A 153 -8.93 -16.97 -3.86
N PRO A 154 -9.12 -18.28 -3.57
CA PRO A 154 -8.70 -18.85 -2.29
C PRO A 154 -7.21 -18.65 -1.97
N MET A 155 -6.33 -18.79 -2.98
CA MET A 155 -4.91 -18.54 -2.82
C MET A 155 -4.59 -17.06 -2.61
N ALA A 156 -5.29 -16.14 -3.30
CA ALA A 156 -5.19 -14.72 -3.03
C ALA A 156 -5.62 -14.37 -1.59
N ALA A 157 -6.67 -15.01 -1.07
CA ALA A 157 -7.10 -14.83 0.31
C ALA A 157 -6.04 -15.30 1.30
N PHE A 158 -5.39 -16.44 1.05
CA PHE A 158 -4.25 -16.90 1.83
C PHE A 158 -3.05 -15.94 1.74
N ASN A 159 -2.73 -15.45 0.53
CA ASN A 159 -1.69 -14.45 0.32
C ASN A 159 -1.95 -13.17 1.14
N SER A 160 -3.22 -12.79 1.35
CA SER A 160 -3.56 -11.62 2.18
C SER A 160 -3.08 -11.77 3.63
N PHE A 161 -3.18 -12.97 4.21
CA PHE A 161 -2.69 -13.24 5.57
C PHE A 161 -1.16 -13.16 5.66
N ILE A 162 -0.46 -13.70 4.64
CA ILE A 162 1.00 -13.60 4.55
C ILE A 162 1.43 -12.15 4.41
N CYS A 163 0.80 -11.39 3.51
CA CYS A 163 1.07 -9.98 3.27
C CYS A 163 0.93 -9.16 4.56
N THR A 164 -0.20 -9.28 5.25
CA THR A 164 -0.45 -8.54 6.49
C THR A 164 0.51 -8.96 7.60
N SER A 165 0.85 -10.26 7.70
CA SER A 165 1.80 -10.74 8.71
C SER A 165 3.21 -10.21 8.47
N LEU A 166 3.72 -10.28 7.23
CA LEU A 166 5.06 -9.80 6.88
C LEU A 166 5.16 -8.27 7.02
N SER A 167 4.14 -7.53 6.58
CA SER A 167 4.12 -6.07 6.66
C SER A 167 4.02 -5.56 8.10
N CYS A 168 3.17 -6.17 8.94
CA CYS A 168 3.11 -5.85 10.38
C CYS A 168 4.44 -6.20 11.08
N TYR A 169 4.98 -7.38 10.83
CA TYR A 169 6.27 -7.79 11.39
C TYR A 169 7.41 -6.83 10.98
N SER A 170 7.39 -6.31 9.75
CA SER A 170 8.41 -5.38 9.25
C SER A 170 8.61 -4.13 10.11
N ARG A 171 7.63 -3.75 10.94
CA ARG A 171 7.71 -2.56 11.80
C ARG A 171 8.56 -2.80 13.06
N PHE A 172 8.68 -4.03 13.55
CA PHE A 172 9.44 -4.34 14.77
C PHE A 172 10.95 -4.18 14.60
N PRO A 173 11.61 -4.74 13.55
CA PRO A 173 13.04 -4.57 13.34
C PRO A 173 13.41 -3.27 12.61
N GLU A 174 12.48 -2.34 12.39
CA GLU A 174 12.69 -1.17 11.51
C GLU A 174 13.85 -0.27 11.93
N LEU A 175 14.05 -0.11 13.24
CA LEU A 175 15.16 0.69 13.76
C LEU A 175 16.48 -0.11 13.84
N GLU A 176 16.40 -1.42 14.04
CA GLU A 176 17.55 -2.29 14.30
C GLU A 176 18.16 -2.84 13.00
N CYS A 177 17.34 -3.42 12.13
CA CYS A 177 17.73 -3.96 10.83
C CYS A 177 16.80 -3.37 9.73
N PRO A 178 16.93 -2.06 9.36
CA PRO A 178 16.04 -1.37 8.40
C PRO A 178 16.01 -2.02 7.01
N ARG A 179 17.12 -2.63 6.59
CA ARG A 179 17.17 -3.39 5.32
C ARG A 179 16.23 -4.58 5.33
N LEU A 180 16.17 -5.32 6.44
CA LEU A 180 15.27 -6.46 6.60
C LEU A 180 13.81 -5.98 6.56
N SER A 181 13.47 -4.93 7.30
CA SER A 181 12.13 -4.31 7.26
C SER A 181 11.72 -3.89 5.85
N LYS A 182 12.63 -3.25 5.11
CA LYS A 182 12.38 -2.85 3.72
C LYS A 182 12.13 -4.06 2.82
N VAL A 183 12.96 -5.11 2.92
CA VAL A 183 12.78 -6.35 2.14
C VAL A 183 11.44 -7.02 2.49
N LEU A 184 11.15 -7.22 3.77
CA LEU A 184 9.89 -7.84 4.24
C LEU A 184 8.67 -7.08 3.70
N ARG A 185 8.66 -5.75 3.84
CA ARG A 185 7.55 -4.90 3.40
C ARG A 185 7.41 -4.87 1.88
N THR A 186 8.52 -4.79 1.16
CA THR A 186 8.50 -4.82 -0.31
C THR A 186 7.99 -6.18 -0.81
N THR A 187 8.52 -7.29 -0.27
CA THR A 187 8.07 -8.63 -0.62
C THR A 187 6.59 -8.84 -0.29
N ALA A 188 6.12 -8.32 0.85
CA ALA A 188 4.72 -8.43 1.28
C ALA A 188 3.74 -7.90 0.23
N PHE A 189 4.10 -6.86 -0.52
CA PHE A 189 3.22 -6.25 -1.54
C PHE A 189 3.56 -6.66 -2.98
N VAL A 190 4.84 -6.88 -3.31
CA VAL A 190 5.25 -7.30 -4.66
C VAL A 190 4.79 -8.71 -4.97
N TYR A 191 4.85 -9.65 -4.01
CA TYR A 191 4.44 -11.03 -4.25
C TYR A 191 2.93 -11.15 -4.57
N PRO A 192 1.99 -10.60 -3.77
CA PRO A 192 0.57 -10.59 -4.12
C PRO A 192 0.29 -9.83 -5.42
N PHE A 193 0.96 -8.70 -5.66
CA PHE A 193 0.82 -7.97 -6.92
C PHE A 193 1.16 -8.85 -8.13
N VAL A 194 2.31 -9.54 -8.11
CA VAL A 194 2.71 -10.42 -9.21
C VAL A 194 1.71 -11.56 -9.37
N TYR A 195 1.27 -12.18 -8.26
CA TYR A 195 0.30 -13.27 -8.27
C TYR A 195 -1.04 -12.85 -8.89
N ASP A 196 -1.63 -11.75 -8.41
CA ASP A 196 -2.94 -11.29 -8.86
C ASP A 196 -2.89 -10.88 -10.35
N ASN A 197 -1.76 -10.36 -10.82
CA ASN A 197 -1.60 -9.92 -12.20
C ASN A 197 -1.20 -11.04 -13.19
N ILE A 198 -1.04 -12.29 -12.76
CA ILE A 198 -0.75 -13.43 -13.67
C ILE A 198 -1.75 -13.50 -14.85
N PRO A 199 -3.08 -13.40 -14.66
CA PRO A 199 -4.05 -13.41 -15.77
C PRO A 199 -3.85 -12.25 -16.74
N LEU A 200 -3.49 -11.06 -16.23
CA LEU A 200 -3.24 -9.88 -17.05
C LEU A 200 -1.94 -10.01 -17.82
N PHE A 201 -0.85 -10.45 -17.20
CA PHE A 201 0.41 -10.73 -17.90
C PHE A 201 0.21 -11.76 -19.01
N TYR A 202 -0.63 -12.79 -18.79
CA TYR A 202 -0.99 -13.73 -19.84
C TYR A 202 -1.71 -13.05 -21.00
N ARG A 203 -2.75 -12.26 -20.73
CA ARG A 203 -3.51 -11.54 -21.76
C ARG A 203 -2.66 -10.54 -22.54
N LEU A 204 -1.73 -9.86 -21.90
CA LEU A 204 -0.94 -8.81 -22.53
C LEU A 204 0.29 -9.34 -23.28
N LEU A 205 0.91 -10.43 -22.81
CA LEU A 205 2.18 -10.92 -23.35
C LEU A 205 2.02 -12.16 -24.25
N PHE A 206 1.04 -13.02 -23.98
CA PHE A 206 0.95 -14.36 -24.60
C PHE A 206 -0.33 -14.61 -25.39
N CYS A 207 -1.24 -13.63 -25.40
CA CYS A 207 -2.47 -13.69 -26.20
C CYS A 207 -2.14 -13.31 -27.65
N VAL A 208 -1.93 -14.31 -28.51
CA VAL A 208 -1.61 -14.12 -29.93
C VAL A 208 -2.52 -14.99 -30.79
N GLY A 209 -3.09 -14.40 -31.84
CA GLY A 209 -3.90 -15.11 -32.85
C GLY A 209 -5.40 -15.11 -32.57
N ASP A 210 -6.12 -16.00 -33.25
CA ASP A 210 -7.57 -16.14 -33.15
C ASP A 210 -8.00 -16.61 -31.75
N GLY A 211 -8.97 -15.91 -31.15
CA GLY A 211 -9.41 -16.14 -29.78
C GLY A 211 -8.67 -15.30 -28.73
N CYS A 212 -7.98 -14.23 -29.15
CA CYS A 212 -7.38 -13.30 -28.21
C CYS A 212 -8.41 -12.35 -27.59
N THR A 213 -8.44 -12.24 -26.26
CA THR A 213 -9.34 -11.39 -25.48
C THR A 213 -8.88 -9.94 -25.38
N TRP A 214 -8.32 -9.41 -26.47
CA TRP A 214 -8.05 -7.99 -26.57
C TRP A 214 -9.35 -7.26 -26.86
N ASN A 215 -9.74 -6.40 -25.93
CA ASN A 215 -10.92 -5.57 -26.01
C ASN A 215 -10.57 -4.17 -25.51
N ASP A 216 -11.58 -3.31 -25.37
CA ASP A 216 -11.41 -1.94 -24.90
C ASP A 216 -10.79 -1.85 -23.49
N ALA A 217 -10.82 -2.94 -22.70
CA ALA A 217 -10.19 -3.00 -21.37
C ALA A 217 -8.65 -3.08 -21.43
N THR A 218 -8.08 -3.60 -22.53
CA THR A 218 -6.63 -3.85 -22.66
C THR A 218 -5.79 -2.59 -22.43
N ALA A 219 -6.20 -1.46 -23.01
CA ALA A 219 -5.50 -0.19 -22.83
C ALA A 219 -5.50 0.26 -21.36
N GLY A 220 -6.63 0.10 -20.67
CA GLY A 220 -6.74 0.40 -19.24
C GLY A 220 -5.80 -0.47 -18.40
N TYR A 221 -5.66 -1.75 -18.71
CA TYR A 221 -4.72 -2.64 -18.02
C TYR A 221 -3.25 -2.26 -18.25
N PHE A 222 -2.88 -1.79 -19.45
CA PHE A 222 -1.53 -1.25 -19.69
C PHE A 222 -1.24 -0.03 -18.81
N TYR A 223 -2.17 0.93 -18.73
CA TYR A 223 -2.01 2.09 -17.86
C TYR A 223 -1.95 1.68 -16.38
N HIS A 224 -2.80 0.76 -15.94
CA HIS A 224 -2.75 0.21 -14.59
C HIS A 224 -1.37 -0.34 -14.25
N LEU A 225 -0.82 -1.22 -15.09
CA LEU A 225 0.49 -1.83 -14.87
C LEU A 225 1.64 -0.81 -14.93
N PHE A 226 1.56 0.16 -15.84
CA PHE A 226 2.54 1.25 -15.91
C PHE A 226 2.58 2.05 -14.60
N PHE A 227 1.42 2.46 -14.08
CA PHE A 227 1.34 3.19 -12.82
C PHE A 227 1.70 2.31 -11.61
N ALA A 228 1.40 1.01 -11.64
CA ALA A 228 1.83 0.08 -10.60
C ALA A 228 3.36 -0.09 -10.56
N LEU A 229 4.02 -0.19 -11.72
CA LEU A 229 5.48 -0.21 -11.81
C LEU A 229 6.10 1.09 -11.30
N LEU A 230 5.52 2.23 -11.67
CA LEU A 230 5.96 3.54 -11.19
C LEU A 230 5.79 3.67 -9.66
N THR A 231 4.68 3.18 -9.12
CA THR A 231 4.40 3.09 -7.68
C THR A 231 5.50 2.30 -6.97
N GLY A 232 5.79 1.08 -7.45
CA GLY A 232 6.88 0.25 -6.90
C GLY A 232 8.26 0.91 -6.99
N PHE A 233 8.55 1.59 -8.10
CA PHE A 233 9.80 2.32 -8.31
C PHE A 233 9.97 3.48 -7.31
N LEU A 234 8.94 4.32 -7.13
CA LEU A 234 8.96 5.46 -6.21
C LEU A 234 9.14 5.00 -4.76
N PHE A 235 8.41 3.96 -4.36
CA PHE A 235 8.53 3.34 -3.04
C PHE A 235 9.93 2.78 -2.77
N ALA A 236 10.53 2.09 -3.75
CA ALA A 236 11.84 1.48 -3.57
C ALA A 236 13.00 2.50 -3.60
N SER A 237 12.90 3.53 -4.46
CA SER A 237 14.00 4.44 -4.76
C SER A 237 14.13 5.64 -3.82
N HIS A 238 13.01 6.09 -3.23
CA HIS A 238 12.91 7.35 -2.44
C HIS A 238 13.32 8.60 -3.24
N LEU A 239 12.98 8.62 -4.53
CA LEU A 239 13.21 9.77 -5.39
C LEU A 239 11.97 10.66 -5.45
N PRO A 240 12.13 12.01 -5.47
CA PRO A 240 13.39 12.75 -5.64
C PRO A 240 14.13 13.16 -4.35
N GLU A 241 13.52 13.02 -3.17
CA GLU A 241 14.02 13.53 -1.88
C GLU A 241 15.38 12.95 -1.48
N ARG A 242 15.71 11.73 -1.93
CA ARG A 242 17.03 11.14 -1.74
C ARG A 242 18.15 11.92 -2.45
N LEU A 243 17.87 12.57 -3.58
CA LEU A 243 18.85 13.34 -4.34
C LEU A 243 18.98 14.78 -3.85
N ALA A 244 17.92 15.34 -3.27
CA ALA A 244 17.93 16.68 -2.72
C ALA A 244 17.21 16.73 -1.36
N PRO A 245 17.86 16.22 -0.28
CA PRO A 245 17.27 16.24 1.06
C PRO A 245 16.87 17.64 1.50
N GLY A 246 15.69 17.77 2.12
CA GLY A 246 15.16 19.07 2.56
C GLY A 246 14.40 19.87 1.51
N ARG A 247 14.51 19.53 0.21
CA ARG A 247 13.84 20.28 -0.87
C ARG A 247 12.38 19.85 -1.08
N PHE A 248 12.08 18.60 -0.75
CA PHE A 248 10.77 17.99 -0.97
C PHE A 248 10.06 17.69 0.37
N ASP A 249 10.38 18.45 1.42
CA ASP A 249 9.87 18.20 2.78
C ASP A 249 8.34 18.25 2.88
N TYR A 250 7.69 19.08 2.05
CA TYR A 250 6.24 19.32 2.10
C TYR A 250 5.49 18.81 0.87
N ILE A 251 6.12 18.89 -0.31
CA ILE A 251 5.49 18.58 -1.59
C ILE A 251 6.51 17.87 -2.48
N GLY A 252 6.07 16.80 -3.14
CA GLY A 252 6.79 16.13 -4.22
C GLY A 252 7.77 15.05 -3.80
N HIS A 253 7.82 14.65 -2.53
CA HIS A 253 8.62 13.48 -2.12
C HIS A 253 7.94 12.16 -2.55
N SER A 254 8.74 11.10 -2.62
CA SER A 254 8.37 9.85 -3.27
C SER A 254 7.10 9.22 -2.72
N HIS A 255 6.85 9.34 -1.42
CA HIS A 255 5.66 8.75 -0.77
C HIS A 255 4.36 9.42 -1.25
N GLN A 256 4.39 10.72 -1.51
CA GLN A 256 3.24 11.44 -2.10
C GLN A 256 3.02 11.01 -3.54
N LEU A 257 4.10 10.91 -4.32
CA LEU A 257 4.06 10.47 -5.71
C LEU A 257 3.60 9.01 -5.81
N PHE A 258 4.00 8.17 -4.85
CA PHE A 258 3.57 6.79 -4.68
C PHE A 258 2.05 6.72 -4.48
N HIS A 259 1.47 7.52 -3.57
CA HIS A 259 0.01 7.59 -3.40
C HIS A 259 -0.71 8.00 -4.69
N ILE A 260 -0.21 9.05 -5.36
CA ILE A 260 -0.82 9.54 -6.60
C ILE A 260 -0.79 8.46 -7.68
N CYS A 261 0.36 7.82 -7.90
CA CYS A 261 0.48 6.76 -8.90
C CYS A 261 -0.39 5.55 -8.55
N ALA A 262 -0.46 5.16 -7.28
CA ALA A 262 -1.30 4.06 -6.83
C ALA A 262 -2.78 4.34 -7.14
N VAL A 263 -3.30 5.51 -6.77
CA VAL A 263 -4.69 5.91 -7.02
C VAL A 263 -5.00 5.98 -8.51
N VAL A 264 -4.12 6.59 -9.32
CA VAL A 264 -4.31 6.70 -10.77
C VAL A 264 -4.28 5.29 -11.40
N GLY A 265 -3.38 4.42 -10.94
CA GLY A 265 -3.35 3.01 -11.32
C GLY A 265 -4.65 2.27 -10.98
N THR A 266 -5.20 2.49 -9.79
CA THR A 266 -6.49 1.93 -9.36
C THR A 266 -7.65 2.46 -10.21
N HIS A 267 -7.61 3.73 -10.62
CA HIS A 267 -8.61 4.30 -11.53
C HIS A 267 -8.63 3.56 -12.87
N PHE A 268 -7.47 3.40 -13.52
CA PHE A 268 -7.40 2.66 -14.79
C PHE A 268 -7.77 1.19 -14.63
N GLN A 269 -7.44 0.58 -13.49
CA GLN A 269 -7.87 -0.77 -13.15
C GLN A 269 -9.40 -0.88 -13.08
N LEU A 270 -10.04 0.05 -12.40
CA LEU A 270 -11.50 0.12 -12.27
C LEU A 270 -12.18 0.23 -13.64
N GLU A 271 -11.72 1.14 -14.50
CA GLU A 271 -12.28 1.29 -15.86
C GLU A 271 -12.10 0.02 -16.70
N ALA A 272 -10.91 -0.60 -16.64
CA ALA A 272 -10.64 -1.81 -17.38
C ALA A 272 -11.51 -2.98 -16.90
N VAL A 273 -11.61 -3.19 -15.59
CA VAL A 273 -12.48 -4.21 -15.00
C VAL A 273 -13.94 -3.95 -15.36
N LEU A 274 -14.42 -2.70 -15.27
CA LEU A 274 -15.79 -2.37 -15.63
C LEU A 274 -16.09 -2.62 -17.13
N SER A 275 -15.10 -2.41 -18.01
CA SER A 275 -15.19 -2.77 -19.42
C SER A 275 -15.29 -4.28 -19.62
N ASP A 276 -14.51 -5.08 -18.89
CA ASP A 276 -14.62 -6.55 -18.92
C ASP A 276 -15.96 -7.05 -18.34
N VAL A 277 -16.44 -6.47 -17.23
CA VAL A 277 -17.76 -6.75 -16.64
C VAL A 277 -18.87 -6.58 -17.67
N ARG A 278 -18.82 -5.53 -18.49
CA ARG A 278 -19.86 -5.25 -19.49
C ARG A 278 -19.68 -6.09 -20.76
N SER A 279 -18.48 -6.10 -21.32
CA SER A 279 -18.22 -6.72 -22.63
C SER A 279 -18.26 -8.25 -22.59
N ARG A 280 -17.87 -8.88 -21.47
CA ARG A 280 -17.76 -10.33 -21.36
C ARG A 280 -18.96 -10.99 -20.67
N GLN A 281 -19.96 -10.23 -20.22
CA GLN A 281 -21.09 -10.77 -19.45
C GLN A 281 -21.81 -11.91 -20.16
N ALA A 282 -22.19 -11.71 -21.43
CA ALA A 282 -22.94 -12.70 -22.20
C ALA A 282 -22.16 -14.01 -22.35
N TRP A 283 -20.86 -13.93 -22.64
CA TRP A 283 -20.01 -15.10 -22.79
C TRP A 283 -19.76 -15.80 -21.45
N LEU A 284 -19.33 -15.06 -20.42
CA LEU A 284 -19.02 -15.63 -19.09
C LEU A 284 -20.22 -16.35 -18.47
N SER A 285 -21.42 -15.79 -18.64
CA SER A 285 -22.67 -16.38 -18.14
C SER A 285 -23.01 -17.74 -18.77
N THR A 286 -22.46 -18.05 -19.96
CA THR A 286 -22.64 -19.35 -20.61
C THR A 286 -21.53 -20.34 -20.27
N GLN A 287 -20.34 -19.86 -19.89
CA GLN A 287 -19.17 -20.70 -19.70
C GLN A 287 -18.98 -21.10 -18.24
N ALA A 288 -19.22 -20.21 -17.29
CA ALA A 288 -18.98 -20.45 -15.87
C ALA A 288 -20.26 -20.31 -15.06
N PRO A 289 -20.44 -21.10 -13.98
CA PRO A 289 -21.55 -20.90 -13.07
C PRO A 289 -21.43 -19.53 -12.39
N ALA A 290 -22.57 -18.95 -12.03
CA ALA A 290 -22.61 -17.70 -11.29
C ALA A 290 -21.82 -17.83 -9.96
N PRO A 291 -21.10 -16.77 -9.52
CA PRO A 291 -20.36 -16.79 -8.26
C PRO A 291 -21.26 -17.21 -7.08
N ALA A 292 -20.83 -18.22 -6.34
CA ALA A 292 -21.58 -18.65 -5.16
C ALA A 292 -21.46 -17.62 -4.02
N PHE A 293 -22.55 -17.43 -3.27
CA PHE A 293 -22.61 -16.47 -2.15
C PHE A 293 -21.56 -16.80 -1.10
N SER A 294 -21.48 -18.06 -0.69
CA SER A 294 -20.51 -18.55 0.29
C SER A 294 -19.07 -18.42 -0.19
N ALA A 295 -18.81 -18.69 -1.48
CA ALA A 295 -17.48 -18.56 -2.05
C ALA A 295 -17.02 -17.10 -2.11
N THR A 296 -17.93 -16.16 -2.35
CA THR A 296 -17.61 -14.73 -2.43
C THR A 296 -17.56 -14.09 -1.04
N PHE A 297 -18.70 -14.05 -0.36
CA PHE A 297 -18.85 -13.38 0.92
C PHE A 297 -18.20 -14.14 2.07
N GLY A 298 -18.17 -15.48 2.01
CA GLY A 298 -17.46 -16.29 3.00
C GLY A 298 -15.95 -16.09 2.91
N THR A 299 -15.37 -16.09 1.71
CA THR A 299 -13.93 -15.84 1.50
C THR A 299 -13.52 -14.44 1.95
N VAL A 300 -14.24 -13.38 1.54
CA VAL A 300 -13.89 -12.01 1.97
C VAL A 300 -14.09 -11.82 3.47
N SER A 301 -15.12 -12.41 4.08
CA SER A 301 -15.35 -12.32 5.53
C SER A 301 -14.24 -13.03 6.30
N LEU A 302 -13.83 -14.22 5.85
CA LEU A 302 -12.72 -14.96 6.44
C LEU A 302 -11.41 -14.17 6.32
N ALA A 303 -11.15 -13.59 5.14
CA ALA A 303 -9.99 -12.75 4.92
C ALA A 303 -10.01 -11.52 5.84
N LEU A 304 -11.13 -10.81 5.94
CA LEU A 304 -11.27 -9.65 6.81
C LEU A 304 -11.03 -10.02 8.28
N LEU A 305 -11.73 -11.04 8.79
CA LEU A 305 -11.60 -11.49 10.17
C LEU A 305 -10.17 -11.97 10.47
N GLY A 306 -9.58 -12.77 9.59
CA GLY A 306 -8.22 -13.27 9.77
C GLY A 306 -7.18 -12.14 9.76
N ASN A 307 -7.31 -11.16 8.86
CA ASN A 307 -6.42 -9.99 8.85
C ASN A 307 -6.58 -9.13 10.12
N LEU A 308 -7.82 -8.94 10.61
CA LEU A 308 -8.07 -8.25 11.89
C LEU A 308 -7.49 -9.00 13.09
N LEU A 309 -7.56 -10.33 13.10
CA LEU A 309 -6.93 -11.16 14.14
C LEU A 309 -5.40 -11.04 14.11
N ILE A 310 -4.79 -11.02 12.92
CA ILE A 310 -3.35 -10.81 12.76
C ILE A 310 -2.95 -9.42 13.30
N ILE A 311 -3.67 -8.37 12.89
CA ILE A 311 -3.43 -6.99 13.36
C ILE A 311 -3.61 -6.91 14.88
N GLY A 312 -4.65 -7.55 15.43
CA GLY A 312 -4.89 -7.64 16.86
C GLY A 312 -3.76 -8.34 17.60
N GLY A 313 -3.27 -9.46 17.07
CA GLY A 313 -2.13 -10.19 17.60
C GLY A 313 -0.85 -9.35 17.66
N PHE A 314 -0.52 -8.66 16.56
CA PHE A 314 0.64 -7.74 16.53
C PHE A 314 0.44 -6.52 17.43
N THR A 315 -0.78 -6.02 17.56
CA THR A 315 -1.10 -4.92 18.48
C THR A 315 -0.88 -5.35 19.93
N VAL A 316 -1.34 -6.54 20.34
CA VAL A 316 -1.09 -7.09 21.67
C VAL A 316 0.41 -7.31 21.90
N ALA A 317 1.13 -7.86 20.92
CA ALA A 317 2.57 -8.05 20.99
C ALA A 317 3.31 -6.71 21.17
N LEU A 318 2.90 -5.67 20.45
CA LEU A 318 3.45 -4.32 20.56
C LEU A 318 3.19 -3.71 21.95
N LEU A 319 1.99 -3.88 22.51
CA LEU A 319 1.65 -3.35 23.83
C LEU A 319 2.38 -4.07 24.96
N ARG A 320 2.70 -5.36 24.78
CA ARG A 320 3.47 -6.17 25.74
C ARG A 320 4.98 -5.96 25.61
N TRP A 321 5.45 -5.27 24.57
CA TRP A 321 6.88 -5.10 24.30
C TRP A 321 7.57 -4.25 25.38
N PRO A 322 8.46 -4.83 26.20
CA PRO A 322 9.10 -4.11 27.32
C PRO A 322 10.05 -2.98 26.89
N GLY A 323 10.48 -2.98 25.62
CA GLY A 323 11.45 -2.04 25.05
C GLY A 323 10.88 -0.72 24.52
N GLY A 324 9.57 -0.47 24.63
CA GLY A 324 8.97 0.81 24.20
C GLY A 324 9.52 2.02 24.97
N SER A 325 9.95 1.80 26.21
CA SER A 325 10.49 2.81 27.12
C SER A 325 11.92 3.24 26.79
N SER A 326 12.74 2.35 26.22
CA SER A 326 14.17 2.61 25.96
C SER A 326 14.42 3.41 24.67
N ILE A 327 13.54 3.28 23.67
CA ILE A 327 13.60 4.08 22.43
C ILE A 327 13.27 5.56 22.72
N LEU A 328 12.35 5.83 23.65
CA LEU A 328 12.04 7.18 24.15
C LEU A 328 13.21 7.81 24.94
N GLN A 329 13.94 7.00 25.72
CA GLN A 329 15.02 7.49 26.58
C GLN A 329 16.38 7.70 25.88
N SER A 330 16.67 6.97 24.80
CA SER A 330 17.97 7.10 24.09
C SER A 330 18.22 8.50 23.51
N THR A 331 17.14 9.24 23.20
CA THR A 331 17.19 10.64 22.74
C THR A 331 17.40 11.64 23.87
N HIS A 332 16.94 11.35 25.09
CA HIS A 332 17.00 12.30 26.20
C HIS A 332 18.35 12.29 26.92
N LEU A 333 19.11 11.18 26.85
CA LEU A 333 20.40 11.03 27.51
C LEU A 333 21.61 11.48 26.67
N ARG A 334 21.48 11.63 25.33
CA ARG A 334 22.55 12.24 24.51
C ARG A 334 22.60 13.77 24.60
N HIS A 335 21.55 14.41 25.11
CA HIS A 335 21.48 15.87 25.21
C HIS A 335 21.84 16.44 26.60
N ARG A 336 22.24 15.60 27.56
CA ARG A 336 22.81 16.03 28.85
C ARG A 336 24.23 15.50 29.00
N GLN A 337 25.19 16.15 28.33
CA GLN A 337 26.52 16.51 28.85
C GLN A 337 27.47 16.87 27.69
N PRO A 338 28.05 18.08 27.66
CA PRO A 338 29.33 18.29 26.99
C PRO A 338 30.44 17.90 27.98
N GLY A 339 31.12 16.78 27.74
CA GLY A 339 32.30 16.32 28.47
C GLY A 339 33.45 16.07 27.50
N PRO A 340 34.72 16.27 27.91
CA PRO A 340 35.81 16.68 27.03
C PRO A 340 36.37 15.54 26.16
N ALA A 341 37.05 15.97 25.11
CA ALA A 341 37.70 15.15 24.08
C ALA A 341 38.63 14.08 24.66
N GLY A 342 38.52 12.85 24.12
CA GLY A 342 39.48 11.78 24.35
C GLY A 342 38.94 10.39 23.96
N GLU A 343 39.60 9.79 22.96
CA GLU A 343 39.63 8.36 22.58
C GLU A 343 38.57 7.77 21.61
N PRO A 344 39.02 6.89 20.68
CA PRO A 344 38.24 6.47 19.53
C PRO A 344 37.28 5.32 19.84
N ALA A 345 36.05 5.43 19.33
CA ALA A 345 35.02 4.42 19.48
C ALA A 345 35.30 3.18 18.61
N HIS A 346 35.50 2.03 19.25
CA HIS A 346 35.45 0.72 18.61
C HIS A 346 34.04 0.47 18.03
N HIS A 347 33.94 0.33 16.71
CA HIS A 347 32.74 -0.18 16.04
C HIS A 347 32.48 -1.63 16.48
N ARG A 348 31.48 -1.86 17.34
CA ARG A 348 30.86 -3.19 17.47
C ARG A 348 29.92 -3.39 16.29
N GLY A 349 30.30 -4.27 15.37
CA GLY A 349 29.40 -4.81 14.36
C GLY A 349 28.27 -5.59 15.03
N PHE A 350 27.03 -5.18 14.79
CA PHE A 350 25.86 -5.96 15.17
C PHE A 350 25.64 -7.04 14.10
N HIS A 351 25.97 -8.29 14.44
CA HIS A 351 25.58 -9.45 13.64
C HIS A 351 24.07 -9.69 13.78
N CYS A 352 23.32 -9.47 12.70
CA CYS A 352 21.89 -9.76 12.60
C CYS A 352 21.76 -11.28 12.36
N GLY A 353 21.47 -12.05 13.42
CA GLY A 353 21.19 -13.49 13.33
C GLY A 353 19.73 -13.76 12.98
N PRO A 354 19.38 -14.88 12.32
CA PRO A 354 18.01 -15.15 11.89
C PRO A 354 17.16 -15.59 13.10
N ALA A 355 16.30 -14.70 13.61
CA ALA A 355 15.23 -15.09 14.50
C ALA A 355 14.00 -15.48 13.66
N THR A 356 13.74 -16.78 13.55
CA THR A 356 12.60 -17.33 12.79
C THR A 356 11.26 -16.92 13.40
N LEU A 357 10.28 -16.61 12.54
CA LEU A 357 8.91 -16.20 12.86
C LEU A 357 8.21 -17.10 13.90
N ALA A 358 8.54 -18.40 13.93
CA ALA A 358 7.99 -19.39 14.86
C ALA A 358 8.50 -19.24 16.31
N GLY A 359 9.73 -18.76 16.50
CA GLY A 359 10.31 -18.58 17.85
C GLY A 359 9.67 -17.46 18.64
N TRP A 360 9.11 -16.46 17.95
CA TRP A 360 8.45 -15.31 18.55
C TRP A 360 7.02 -15.59 19.03
N LEU A 361 6.34 -16.59 18.44
CA LEU A 361 4.96 -16.93 18.79
C LEU A 361 4.85 -17.92 19.96
N LEU A 362 5.94 -18.62 20.32
CA LEU A 362 5.87 -19.77 21.24
C LEU A 362 6.67 -19.63 22.54
N HIS A 363 7.47 -18.59 22.77
CA HIS A 363 8.23 -18.43 24.02
C HIS A 363 8.37 -16.97 24.47
N PRO A 364 7.65 -16.52 25.51
CA PRO A 364 8.02 -15.32 26.24
C PRO A 364 9.00 -15.68 27.36
N ALA A 365 10.13 -14.99 27.38
CA ALA A 365 11.13 -14.95 28.44
C ALA A 365 12.05 -16.18 28.61
N GLU A 366 13.32 -16.02 28.20
CA GLU A 366 14.49 -16.22 29.06
C GLU A 366 15.76 -15.88 28.27
N HIS A 367 16.41 -14.77 28.57
CA HIS A 367 17.86 -14.68 28.41
C HIS A 367 18.46 -13.84 29.53
N ARG A 368 18.91 -14.57 30.54
CA ARG A 368 19.64 -14.09 31.71
C ARG A 368 21.11 -13.88 31.32
N ALA A 369 21.66 -12.74 31.76
CA ALA A 369 23.05 -12.36 31.60
C ALA A 369 24.02 -13.40 32.19
N ARG A 370 25.10 -13.70 31.47
CA ARG A 370 26.41 -14.08 32.04
C ARG A 370 27.54 -13.56 31.14
N GLY A 371 28.43 -12.77 31.73
CA GLY A 371 29.70 -12.36 31.13
C GLY A 371 30.86 -13.30 31.52
N GLY A 372 31.94 -13.23 30.75
CA GLY A 372 33.25 -13.85 31.06
C GLY A 372 34.07 -14.11 29.79
N PRO A 373 35.42 -14.00 29.80
CA PRO A 373 36.14 -13.32 28.71
C PRO A 373 37.12 -14.19 27.88
N SER A 374 37.54 -13.58 26.75
CA SER A 374 38.83 -13.69 26.01
C SER A 374 39.21 -15.00 25.30
N GLN A 375 39.53 -14.89 24.00
CA GLN A 375 40.90 -15.05 23.44
C GLN A 375 40.90 -14.67 21.95
N GLY A 376 42.00 -14.06 21.50
CA GLY A 376 42.15 -13.47 20.17
C GLY A 376 42.81 -14.38 19.13
N ALA A 377 42.72 -13.97 17.87
CA ALA A 377 43.61 -14.39 16.79
C ALA A 377 43.57 -13.35 15.65
N VAL A 378 44.71 -13.22 14.97
CA VAL A 378 45.18 -12.09 14.15
C VAL A 378 45.24 -12.49 12.65
N MET A 379 44.69 -11.63 11.76
CA MET A 379 44.99 -11.38 10.33
C MET A 379 45.01 -12.56 9.29
N PRO A 380 45.05 -12.33 7.94
CA PRO A 380 45.39 -11.11 7.22
C PRO A 380 44.42 -10.64 6.11
N THR A 381 44.67 -9.38 5.73
CA THR A 381 44.14 -8.55 4.65
C THR A 381 44.67 -8.91 3.26
N HIS A 382 43.85 -8.77 2.22
CA HIS A 382 44.29 -8.57 0.82
C HIS A 382 43.32 -7.62 0.06
N PRO A 383 43.79 -6.94 -1.01
CA PRO A 383 43.38 -5.59 -1.44
C PRO A 383 42.27 -5.56 -2.53
N PRO A 384 41.74 -4.37 -2.89
CA PRO A 384 40.64 -4.23 -3.85
C PRO A 384 41.16 -4.08 -5.30
N PRO A 385 40.32 -4.34 -6.32
CA PRO A 385 40.59 -3.84 -7.65
C PRO A 385 39.76 -2.59 -8.00
N GLU A 386 40.34 -1.86 -8.92
CA GLU A 386 40.13 -0.49 -9.32
C GLU A 386 38.90 -0.24 -10.21
N THR A 387 38.61 1.06 -10.28
CA THR A 387 37.78 1.84 -11.20
C THR A 387 37.68 1.36 -12.64
N ALA A 388 36.47 1.49 -13.20
CA ALA A 388 36.27 1.87 -14.60
C ALA A 388 35.17 2.94 -14.69
N ALA A 389 35.59 4.16 -14.98
CA ALA A 389 34.74 5.25 -15.43
C ALA A 389 34.47 5.07 -16.93
N LEU A 390 33.21 5.11 -17.35
CA LEU A 390 32.85 5.39 -18.74
C LEU A 390 31.65 6.32 -18.75
N SER A 391 31.88 7.46 -19.41
CA SER A 391 31.01 8.60 -19.50
C SER A 391 30.58 8.77 -20.96
N ILE A 392 29.27 8.78 -21.15
CA ILE A 392 28.53 9.70 -22.04
C ILE A 392 28.46 9.41 -23.55
N LYS A 393 27.24 9.67 -24.08
CA LYS A 393 26.84 10.00 -25.46
C LYS A 393 26.72 8.85 -26.46
N SER A 394 25.53 8.30 -26.57
CA SER A 394 24.74 8.32 -27.82
C SER A 394 23.50 7.45 -27.65
N LEU A 395 22.31 8.03 -27.84
CA LEU A 395 21.05 7.42 -28.34
C LEU A 395 19.85 8.31 -27.93
N PHE A 396 19.88 9.56 -28.41
CA PHE A 396 18.66 10.34 -28.62
C PHE A 396 18.63 10.71 -30.10
N ARG A 397 17.80 10.00 -30.87
CA ARG A 397 17.27 10.45 -32.16
C ARG A 397 15.81 10.03 -32.24
N LEU A 398 14.92 10.97 -31.97
CA LEU A 398 13.52 10.94 -32.38
C LEU A 398 13.42 11.46 -33.81
N PRO A 399 12.54 10.88 -34.66
CA PRO A 399 12.00 11.57 -35.83
C PRO A 399 10.58 12.11 -35.56
N PRO A 400 10.09 13.04 -36.41
CA PRO A 400 9.11 14.05 -36.03
C PRO A 400 7.64 13.66 -36.25
N SER A 401 6.80 14.51 -35.64
CA SER A 401 5.35 14.64 -35.69
C SER A 401 4.73 14.78 -37.08
N ASP A 402 3.57 14.17 -37.29
CA ASP A 402 2.57 14.60 -38.28
C ASP A 402 1.21 14.83 -37.59
N LEU A 403 0.78 16.09 -37.58
CA LEU A 403 -0.58 16.52 -37.30
C LEU A 403 -1.40 16.46 -38.59
N SER A 404 -2.55 15.78 -38.55
CA SER A 404 -3.84 16.31 -39.04
C SER A 404 -4.85 15.18 -39.19
N LYS A 405 -5.95 15.26 -38.43
CA LYS A 405 -7.32 15.12 -38.95
C LYS A 405 -8.33 15.25 -37.81
N GLU A 406 -8.93 16.42 -37.80
CA GLU A 406 -10.12 16.83 -37.09
C GLU A 406 -11.34 16.08 -37.62
N LYS A 407 -12.16 15.49 -36.74
CA LYS A 407 -13.55 15.10 -37.04
C LYS A 407 -14.44 15.30 -35.81
N SER A 408 -15.40 16.20 -35.97
CA SER A 408 -16.49 16.53 -35.06
C SER A 408 -17.40 15.34 -34.79
N ILE A 409 -17.85 15.15 -33.54
CA ILE A 409 -19.09 14.41 -33.22
C ILE A 409 -19.88 15.21 -32.17
N VAL A 410 -21.15 15.41 -32.50
CA VAL A 410 -22.22 16.15 -31.80
C VAL A 410 -22.76 15.33 -30.60
N PRO A 411 -23.21 15.95 -29.49
CA PRO A 411 -23.73 15.23 -28.33
C PRO A 411 -25.18 14.79 -28.53
N SER A 412 -25.48 13.52 -28.21
CA SER A 412 -26.86 13.00 -28.17
C SER A 412 -27.39 12.90 -26.74
N GLN A 413 -28.70 13.07 -26.66
CA GLN A 413 -29.51 13.46 -25.51
C GLN A 413 -29.64 12.41 -24.40
N VAL A 414 -29.82 12.93 -23.20
CA VAL A 414 -30.28 12.24 -21.99
C VAL A 414 -31.80 12.10 -22.04
N MET A 415 -32.32 10.90 -21.76
CA MET A 415 -33.70 10.68 -21.32
C MET A 415 -33.73 9.77 -20.08
N PRO A 416 -34.71 9.95 -19.17
CA PRO A 416 -34.66 9.43 -17.81
C PRO A 416 -35.18 8.00 -17.73
N VAL A 417 -34.60 7.18 -16.84
CA VAL A 417 -35.18 5.88 -16.45
C VAL A 417 -35.53 5.94 -14.96
N GLU A 418 -36.75 5.49 -14.70
CA GLU A 418 -37.47 5.48 -13.44
C GLU A 418 -36.76 4.67 -12.34
N GLY A 419 -37.00 5.09 -11.09
CA GLY A 419 -36.26 4.68 -9.90
C GLY A 419 -36.42 3.22 -9.50
N SER A 420 -35.30 2.63 -9.09
CA SER A 420 -35.26 1.39 -8.30
C SER A 420 -35.06 1.74 -6.82
N HIS A 421 -36.08 1.45 -6.02
CA HIS A 421 -36.10 1.60 -4.56
C HIS A 421 -35.16 0.60 -3.88
N CYS A 422 -33.85 0.85 -3.88
CA CYS A 422 -32.92 0.21 -2.93
C CYS A 422 -31.64 1.01 -2.68
N GLY A 423 -31.23 1.90 -3.61
CA GLY A 423 -30.13 2.83 -3.37
C GLY A 423 -30.30 3.66 -2.08
N THR A 424 -31.55 3.87 -1.66
CA THR A 424 -31.91 4.59 -0.44
C THR A 424 -31.49 3.87 0.86
N PHE A 425 -31.32 2.54 0.89
CA PHE A 425 -30.97 1.83 2.13
C PHE A 425 -29.48 1.91 2.48
N LEU A 426 -28.59 1.83 1.49
CA LEU A 426 -27.14 2.04 1.71
C LEU A 426 -26.80 3.53 1.90
N ILE A 427 -27.53 4.42 1.21
CA ILE A 427 -27.36 5.88 1.32
C ILE A 427 -27.89 6.39 2.67
N SER A 428 -29.00 5.84 3.19
CA SER A 428 -29.55 6.25 4.49
C SER A 428 -28.64 5.87 5.66
N ALA A 429 -27.86 4.78 5.56
CA ALA A 429 -26.90 4.39 6.58
C ALA A 429 -25.61 5.24 6.59
N LEU A 430 -25.26 5.88 5.47
CA LEU A 430 -24.06 6.72 5.33
C LEU A 430 -24.34 8.23 5.53
N LEU A 431 -25.58 8.68 5.37
CA LEU A 431 -25.98 10.08 5.56
C LEU A 431 -26.74 10.35 6.87
N SER A 432 -27.00 9.31 7.67
CA SER A 432 -27.58 9.47 9.01
C SER A 432 -26.49 9.48 10.08
N HIS A 433 -25.63 10.49 10.07
CA HIS A 433 -24.94 11.02 11.26
C HIS A 433 -24.37 12.42 11.02
#